data_AF-A0A1G0WMS7-F1
#
_entry.id   AF-A0A1G0WMS7-F1
#
_cell.length_a   1.000
_cell.length_b   1.000
_cell.length_c   1.000
_cell.angle_alpha   90.00
_cell.angle_beta   90.00
_cell.angle_gamma   90.00
#
_symmetry.space_group_name_H-M   'P 1'
#
loop_
_entity.id
_entity.type
_entity.pdbx_description
1 polymer ?
#
loop_
_entity_poly.entity_id
_entity_poly.type
_entity_poly.pdbx_seq_one_letter_code
_entity_poly.pdbx_strand_id
1 'polypeptide(L)'
;MYRVNVTESMINAEPQEIITNDNLNARVDAQVYFKVKADEESVKNSIYNVNNYIYQIVNLARTTLRNIIGTMTLKSANSERGKINAELHKTLLEETRSWGIEIVRTELKEIDPPSDVQETMNKVVKAENEKVAAIDFASARETVADGEKRAKIKEAEGYRQAKILHAEGDAAAIKLVNEAADQYFVGNAQLLRKLEALESSLANNAKIVIPTGSELVNIIGEMAGVVPLKVGK
;
A
#
# COMPACT_ATOMS: atom_id res chain seq x y z
N MET A 1 -29.18 47.04 46.21
CA MET A 1 -28.49 47.13 44.90
C MET A 1 -27.81 45.79 44.64
N TYR A 2 -28.22 45.06 43.61
CA TYR A 2 -27.57 43.80 43.25
C TYR A 2 -26.37 44.10 42.35
N ARG A 3 -25.20 43.56 42.70
CA ARG A 3 -24.00 43.65 41.87
C ARG A 3 -23.88 42.34 41.10
N VAL A 4 -23.92 42.41 39.78
CA VAL A 4 -23.74 41.24 38.90
C VAL A 4 -22.40 41.38 38.20
N ASN A 5 -21.62 40.31 38.19
CA ASN A 5 -20.39 40.27 37.43
C ASN A 5 -20.70 39.97 35.95
N VAL A 6 -20.26 40.85 35.05
CA VAL A 6 -20.42 40.74 33.60
C VAL A 6 -19.18 40.18 32.90
N THR A 7 -18.09 39.94 33.63
CA THR A 7 -16.90 39.32 33.05
C THR A 7 -17.15 37.85 32.75
N GLU A 8 -16.39 37.32 31.79
CA GLU A 8 -16.35 35.89 31.54
C GLU A 8 -16.01 35.14 32.83
N SER A 9 -16.85 34.15 33.14
CA SER A 9 -16.77 33.32 34.31
C SER A 9 -16.80 31.86 33.88
N MET A 10 -16.02 31.04 34.58
CA MET A 10 -15.96 29.61 34.36
C MET A 10 -16.69 28.89 35.48
N ILE A 11 -17.51 27.91 35.11
CA ILE A 11 -18.15 26.98 36.04
C ILE A 11 -17.89 25.54 35.63
N ASN A 12 -17.59 24.69 36.60
CA ASN A 12 -17.44 23.26 36.39
C ASN A 12 -18.80 22.58 36.51
N ALA A 13 -19.16 21.78 35.51
CA ALA A 13 -20.21 20.79 35.62
C ALA A 13 -19.65 19.59 36.41
N GLU A 14 -20.21 19.33 37.58
CA GLU A 14 -19.72 18.26 38.46
C GLU A 14 -19.70 16.89 37.76
N PRO A 15 -18.69 16.05 38.05
CA PRO A 15 -18.61 14.72 37.48
C PRO A 15 -19.86 13.89 37.77
N GLN A 16 -20.34 13.17 36.77
CA GLN A 16 -21.46 12.25 36.91
C GLN A 16 -21.19 10.95 36.17
N GLU A 17 -21.76 9.86 36.67
CA GLU A 17 -21.72 8.56 36.00
C GLU A 17 -22.85 8.49 34.98
N ILE A 18 -22.47 8.14 33.75
CA ILE A 18 -23.36 8.01 32.59
C ILE A 18 -23.10 6.63 31.97
N ILE A 19 -24.16 6.01 31.48
CA ILE A 19 -24.08 4.78 30.70
C ILE A 19 -24.11 5.17 29.23
N THR A 20 -23.11 4.75 28.47
CA THR A 20 -22.99 4.97 27.02
C THR A 20 -23.90 4.00 26.24
N ASN A 21 -24.05 4.22 24.94
CA ASN A 21 -24.87 3.37 24.06
C ASN A 21 -24.40 1.90 24.00
N ASP A 22 -23.10 1.66 24.24
CA ASP A 22 -22.49 0.33 24.36
C ASP A 22 -22.61 -0.27 25.77
N ASN A 23 -23.48 0.27 26.64
CA ASN A 23 -23.72 -0.17 28.01
C ASN A 23 -22.46 -0.16 28.90
N LEU A 24 -21.56 0.80 28.67
CA LEU A 24 -20.38 1.01 29.51
C LEU A 24 -20.61 2.19 30.44
N ASN A 25 -20.23 2.03 31.70
CA ASN A 25 -20.23 3.13 32.65
C ASN A 25 -19.03 4.05 32.38
N ALA A 26 -19.25 5.36 32.40
CA ALA A 26 -18.18 6.35 32.34
C ALA A 26 -18.50 7.55 33.22
N ARG A 27 -17.48 8.06 33.90
CA ARG A 27 -17.53 9.32 34.64
C ARG A 27 -17.15 10.46 33.72
N VAL A 28 -18.03 11.45 33.60
CA VAL A 28 -17.83 12.56 32.66
C VAL A 28 -17.99 13.89 33.39
N ASP A 29 -17.07 14.81 33.14
CA ASP A 29 -17.12 16.20 33.60
C ASP A 29 -16.85 17.20 32.47
N ALA A 30 -17.30 18.44 32.64
CA ALA A 30 -17.12 19.50 31.65
C ALA A 30 -17.03 20.87 32.32
N GLN A 31 -16.57 21.85 31.57
CA GLN A 31 -16.51 23.25 31.95
C GLN A 31 -17.34 24.10 31.00
N VAL A 32 -18.04 25.07 31.57
CA VAL A 32 -18.84 26.03 30.82
C VAL A 32 -18.29 27.42 31.10
N TYR A 33 -17.93 28.12 30.03
CA TYR A 33 -17.52 29.52 30.07
C TYR A 33 -18.71 30.36 29.63
N PHE A 34 -19.13 31.27 30.48
CA PHE A 34 -20.27 32.13 30.22
C PHE A 34 -20.02 33.55 30.74
N LYS A 35 -20.79 34.51 30.23
CA LYS A 35 -20.83 35.87 30.75
C LYS A 35 -22.27 36.38 30.75
N VAL A 36 -22.60 37.23 31.70
CA VAL A 36 -23.86 37.97 31.67
C VAL A 36 -23.68 39.16 30.72
N LYS A 37 -24.61 39.37 29.79
CA LYS A 37 -24.52 40.51 28.87
C LYS A 37 -24.64 41.82 29.67
N ALA A 38 -23.90 42.84 29.26
CA ALA A 38 -23.83 44.13 29.96
C ALA A 38 -25.13 44.96 29.85
N ASP A 39 -26.05 44.57 28.97
CA ASP A 39 -27.33 45.25 28.78
C ASP A 39 -28.19 45.19 30.05
N GLU A 40 -28.82 46.31 30.42
CA GLU A 40 -29.63 46.40 31.63
C GLU A 40 -30.76 45.36 31.65
N GLU A 41 -31.37 45.09 30.50
CA GLU A 41 -32.38 44.06 30.32
C GLU A 41 -31.84 42.66 30.60
N SER A 42 -30.64 42.34 30.09
CA SER A 42 -30.00 41.03 30.30
C SER A 42 -29.61 40.82 31.76
N VAL A 43 -29.10 41.86 32.42
CA VAL A 43 -28.80 41.81 33.85
C VAL A 43 -30.09 41.58 34.67
N LYS A 44 -31.19 42.26 34.33
CA LYS A 44 -32.50 42.02 34.96
C LYS A 44 -33.00 40.59 34.71
N ASN A 45 -32.92 40.11 33.47
CA ASN A 45 -33.32 38.76 33.08
C ASN A 45 -32.54 37.68 33.85
N SER A 46 -31.24 37.89 34.08
CA SER A 46 -30.41 36.95 34.84
C SER A 46 -30.81 36.79 36.31
N ILE A 47 -31.52 37.78 36.85
CA ILE A 47 -32.01 37.79 38.24
C ILE A 47 -33.48 37.35 38.30
N TYR A 48 -34.31 37.79 37.36
CA TYR A 48 -35.76 37.59 37.41
C TYR A 48 -36.23 36.31 36.70
N ASN A 49 -35.60 35.94 35.58
CA ASN A 49 -36.08 34.82 34.76
C ASN A 49 -35.54 33.47 35.23
N VAL A 50 -34.46 33.46 36.01
CA VAL A 50 -33.84 32.23 36.49
C VAL A 50 -33.37 32.39 37.93
N ASN A 51 -33.79 31.47 38.80
CA ASN A 51 -33.27 31.41 40.15
C ASN A 51 -31.90 30.73 40.14
N ASN A 52 -30.87 31.42 40.62
CA ASN A 52 -29.49 30.95 40.65
C ASN A 52 -29.03 30.34 39.30
N TYR A 53 -28.77 31.20 38.33
CA TYR A 53 -28.35 30.79 36.99
C TYR A 53 -27.13 29.85 36.99
N ILE A 54 -26.21 29.98 37.96
CA ILE A 54 -25.02 29.13 38.05
C ILE A 54 -25.43 27.67 38.24
N TYR A 55 -26.31 27.41 39.22
CA TYR A 55 -26.82 26.08 39.50
C TYR A 55 -27.60 25.51 38.32
N GLN A 56 -28.41 26.34 37.66
CA GLN A 56 -29.22 25.92 36.52
C GLN A 56 -28.38 25.60 35.28
N ILE A 57 -27.32 26.38 35.00
CA ILE A 57 -26.36 26.07 33.93
C ILE A 57 -25.67 24.73 34.20
N VAL A 58 -25.23 24.47 35.43
CA VAL A 58 -24.60 23.19 35.79
C VAL A 58 -25.54 22.01 35.56
N ASN A 59 -26.80 22.11 36.01
CA ASN A 59 -27.78 21.04 35.83
C ASN A 59 -28.16 20.82 34.37
N LEU A 60 -28.29 21.91 33.61
CA LEU A 60 -28.56 21.84 32.18
C LEU A 60 -27.38 21.17 31.46
N ALA A 61 -26.15 21.59 31.74
CA ALA A 61 -24.95 20.96 31.18
C ALA A 61 -24.87 19.46 31.52
N ARG A 62 -25.18 19.07 32.76
CA ARG A 62 -25.23 17.66 33.18
C ARG A 62 -26.28 16.87 32.41
N THR A 63 -27.49 17.40 32.26
CA THR A 63 -28.58 16.71 31.56
C THR A 63 -28.26 16.56 30.08
N THR A 64 -27.72 17.61 29.45
CA THR A 64 -27.29 17.59 28.06
C THR A 64 -26.15 16.60 27.82
N LEU A 65 -25.12 16.60 28.68
CA LEU A 65 -24.02 15.63 28.62
C LEU A 65 -24.53 14.19 28.73
N ARG A 66 -25.46 13.91 29.64
CA ARG A 66 -26.07 12.58 29.77
C ARG A 66 -26.76 12.14 28.49
N ASN A 67 -27.52 13.04 27.85
CA ASN A 67 -28.23 12.73 26.61
C ASN A 67 -27.27 12.47 25.45
N ILE A 68 -26.27 13.34 25.26
CA ILE A 68 -25.29 13.20 24.17
C ILE A 68 -24.50 11.91 24.35
N ILE A 69 -23.87 11.71 25.51
CA ILE A 69 -23.03 10.53 25.80
C ILE A 69 -23.85 9.24 25.78
N GLY A 70 -25.11 9.27 26.21
CA GLY A 70 -26.01 8.12 26.15
C GLY A 70 -26.31 7.64 24.72
N THR A 71 -26.19 8.51 23.71
CA THR A 71 -26.39 8.12 22.30
C THR A 71 -25.11 7.66 21.60
N MET A 72 -23.95 7.89 22.21
CA MET A 72 -22.64 7.59 21.63
C MET A 72 -21.99 6.37 22.30
N THR A 73 -21.09 5.71 21.59
CA THR A 73 -20.22 4.69 22.20
C THR A 73 -19.08 5.36 22.96
N LEU A 74 -18.48 4.66 23.95
CA LEU A 74 -17.35 5.20 24.71
C LEU A 74 -16.17 5.58 23.80
N LYS A 75 -15.90 4.77 22.77
CA LYS A 75 -14.86 5.03 21.76
C LYS A 75 -15.14 6.31 20.97
N SER A 76 -16.37 6.47 20.47
CA SER A 76 -16.77 7.67 19.73
C SER A 76 -16.73 8.91 20.63
N ALA A 77 -17.18 8.80 21.87
CA ALA A 77 -17.14 9.91 22.81
C ALA A 77 -15.72 10.41 23.08
N ASN A 78 -14.75 9.49 23.16
CA ASN A 78 -13.33 9.84 23.33
C ASN A 78 -12.71 10.43 22.04
N SER A 79 -13.10 9.95 20.86
CA SER A 79 -12.56 10.40 19.58
C SER A 79 -13.20 11.70 19.04
N GLU A 80 -14.48 11.92 19.32
CA GLU A 80 -15.30 13.01 18.74
C GLU A 80 -15.60 14.11 19.78
N ARG A 81 -14.64 14.45 20.64
CA ARG A 81 -14.82 15.47 21.70
C ARG A 81 -15.30 16.82 21.15
N GLY A 82 -14.87 17.20 19.94
CA GLY A 82 -15.31 18.42 19.26
C GLY A 82 -16.82 18.43 18.96
N LYS A 83 -17.40 17.27 18.61
CA LYS A 83 -18.83 17.14 18.35
C LYS A 83 -19.65 17.31 19.63
N ILE A 84 -19.19 16.69 20.72
CA ILE A 84 -19.82 16.83 22.05
C ILE A 84 -19.78 18.29 22.49
N ASN A 85 -18.65 18.97 22.35
CA ASN A 85 -18.52 20.39 22.69
C ASN A 85 -19.46 21.26 21.85
N ALA A 86 -19.60 21.00 20.55
CA ALA A 86 -20.48 21.76 19.68
C ALA A 86 -21.96 21.56 20.02
N GLU A 87 -22.40 20.32 20.26
CA GLU A 87 -23.78 20.02 20.64
C GLU A 87 -24.11 20.59 22.04
N LEU A 88 -23.22 20.40 23.01
CA LEU A 88 -23.38 20.94 24.37
C LEU A 88 -23.51 22.47 24.33
N HIS A 89 -22.64 23.16 23.59
CA HIS A 89 -22.71 24.60 23.40
C HIS A 89 -24.03 25.03 22.76
N LYS A 90 -24.46 24.35 21.70
CA LYS A 90 -25.70 24.67 20.98
C LYS A 90 -26.93 24.57 21.90
N THR A 91 -27.09 23.45 22.60
CA THR A 91 -28.24 23.26 23.50
C THR A 91 -28.22 24.26 24.66
N LEU A 92 -27.06 24.51 25.26
CA LEU A 92 -26.95 25.52 26.33
C LEU A 92 -27.31 26.92 25.80
N LEU A 93 -26.88 27.30 24.60
CA LEU A 93 -27.18 28.60 24.00
C LEU A 93 -28.68 28.78 23.72
N GLU A 94 -29.36 27.73 23.27
CA GLU A 94 -30.80 27.77 22.96
C GLU A 94 -31.63 27.98 24.23
N GLU A 95 -31.35 27.22 25.29
CA GLU A 95 -32.09 27.26 26.56
C GLU A 95 -31.79 28.53 27.39
N THR A 96 -30.54 29.00 27.38
CA THR A 96 -30.10 30.17 28.18
C THR A 96 -30.43 31.52 27.54
N ARG A 97 -30.98 31.53 26.32
CA ARG A 97 -31.31 32.76 25.58
C ARG A 97 -32.25 33.70 26.35
N SER A 98 -33.20 33.13 27.10
CA SER A 98 -34.16 33.89 27.91
C SER A 98 -33.58 34.44 29.22
N TRP A 99 -32.39 33.97 29.63
CA TRP A 99 -31.78 34.32 30.92
C TRP A 99 -30.86 35.54 30.84
N GLY A 100 -30.62 36.10 29.65
CA GLY A 100 -29.68 37.22 29.47
C GLY A 100 -28.20 36.80 29.60
N ILE A 101 -27.92 35.51 29.44
CA ILE A 101 -26.57 34.92 29.56
C ILE A 101 -26.07 34.55 28.17
N GLU A 102 -24.78 34.78 27.95
CA GLU A 102 -24.08 34.36 26.74
C GLU A 102 -23.09 33.25 27.10
N ILE A 103 -23.27 32.08 26.49
CA ILE A 103 -22.32 30.99 26.57
C ILE A 103 -21.18 31.29 25.61
N VAL A 104 -19.96 31.42 26.11
CA VAL A 104 -18.77 31.72 25.30
C VAL A 104 -18.23 30.44 24.67
N ARG A 105 -18.06 29.39 25.49
CA ARG A 105 -17.61 28.07 25.04
C ARG A 105 -17.92 27.00 26.08
N THR A 106 -17.91 25.75 25.64
CA THR A 106 -18.06 24.58 26.50
C THR A 106 -16.94 23.60 26.19
N GLU A 107 -16.36 23.03 27.23
CA GLU A 107 -15.20 22.16 27.11
C GLU A 107 -15.39 20.90 27.96
N LEU A 108 -15.49 19.76 27.29
CA LEU A 108 -15.42 18.45 27.91
C LEU A 108 -14.04 18.25 28.56
N LYS A 109 -14.00 17.97 29.86
CA LYS A 109 -12.75 17.89 30.63
C LYS A 109 -12.18 16.48 30.60
N GLU A 110 -12.86 15.50 31.16
CA GLU A 110 -12.43 14.09 31.20
C GLU A 110 -13.61 13.13 30.93
N ILE A 111 -13.30 11.98 30.33
CA ILE A 111 -14.18 10.82 30.24
C ILE A 111 -13.39 9.66 30.85
N ASP A 112 -13.75 9.26 32.07
CA ASP A 112 -13.05 8.23 32.84
C ASP A 112 -13.96 7.00 33.03
N PRO A 113 -13.78 5.94 32.22
CA PRO A 113 -14.43 4.65 32.46
C PRO A 113 -13.80 3.93 33.67
N PRO A 114 -14.52 3.07 34.39
CA PRO A 114 -13.96 2.30 35.51
C PRO A 114 -12.89 1.31 35.02
N SER A 115 -12.01 0.90 35.93
CA SER A 115 -10.78 0.13 35.60
C SER A 115 -11.06 -1.22 34.94
N ASP A 116 -12.17 -1.87 35.29
CA ASP A 116 -12.62 -3.14 34.71
C ASP A 116 -13.02 -2.99 33.23
N VAL A 117 -13.72 -1.91 32.89
CA VAL A 117 -14.07 -1.55 31.52
C VAL A 117 -12.81 -1.21 30.72
N GLN A 118 -11.88 -0.44 31.30
CA GLN A 118 -10.61 -0.11 30.67
C GLN A 118 -9.80 -1.36 30.32
N GLU A 119 -9.67 -2.30 31.26
CA GLU A 119 -8.92 -3.54 31.04
C GLU A 119 -9.55 -4.38 29.92
N THR A 120 -10.88 -4.51 29.93
CA THR A 120 -11.63 -5.24 28.90
C THR A 120 -11.45 -4.58 27.53
N MET A 121 -11.56 -3.26 27.45
CA MET A 121 -11.37 -2.51 26.21
C MET A 121 -9.95 -2.67 25.67
N ASN A 122 -8.94 -2.59 26.53
CA ASN A 122 -7.54 -2.81 26.16
C ASN A 122 -7.29 -4.24 25.63
N LYS A 123 -7.92 -5.26 26.22
CA LYS A 123 -7.87 -6.64 25.72
C LYS A 123 -8.51 -6.76 24.33
N VAL A 124 -9.67 -6.15 24.12
CA VAL A 124 -10.37 -6.16 22.82
C VAL A 124 -9.55 -5.46 21.74
N VAL A 125 -9.01 -4.27 22.04
CA VAL A 125 -8.17 -3.52 21.10
C VAL A 125 -6.88 -4.29 20.77
N LYS A 126 -6.25 -4.91 21.78
CA LYS A 126 -5.07 -5.76 21.57
C LYS A 126 -5.39 -6.93 20.64
N ALA A 127 -6.49 -7.64 20.88
CA ALA A 127 -6.89 -8.78 20.07
C ALA A 127 -7.20 -8.38 18.61
N GLU A 128 -7.87 -7.25 18.39
CA GLU A 128 -8.13 -6.77 17.02
C GLU A 128 -6.85 -6.35 16.31
N ASN A 129 -5.93 -5.68 17.01
CA ASN A 129 -4.61 -5.32 16.46
C ASN A 129 -3.78 -6.57 16.11
N GLU A 130 -3.79 -7.60 16.96
CA GLU A 130 -3.11 -8.87 16.70
C GLU A 130 -3.71 -9.58 15.48
N LYS A 131 -5.03 -9.56 15.33
CA LYS A 131 -5.73 -10.11 14.17
C LYS A 131 -5.38 -9.36 12.88
N VAL A 132 -5.39 -8.03 12.90
CA VAL A 132 -5.00 -7.20 11.75
C VAL A 132 -3.54 -7.48 11.39
N ALA A 133 -2.64 -7.49 12.37
CA ALA A 133 -1.22 -7.80 12.15
C ALA A 133 -1.01 -9.20 11.54
N ALA A 134 -1.79 -10.21 11.98
CA ALA A 134 -1.73 -11.55 11.43
C ALA A 134 -2.20 -11.60 9.96
N ILE A 135 -3.26 -10.86 9.61
CA ILE A 135 -3.76 -10.74 8.24
C ILE A 135 -2.73 -10.03 7.36
N ASP A 136 -2.17 -8.91 7.83
CA ASP A 136 -1.16 -8.14 7.10
C ASP A 136 0.09 -8.99 6.86
N PHE A 137 0.52 -9.77 7.86
CA PHE A 137 1.65 -10.69 7.72
C PHE A 137 1.36 -11.81 6.70
N ALA A 138 0.15 -12.39 6.73
CA ALA A 138 -0.27 -13.40 5.77
C ALA A 138 -0.29 -12.83 4.34
N SER A 139 -0.85 -11.64 4.15
CA SER A 139 -0.92 -10.94 2.86
C SER A 139 0.47 -10.56 2.34
N ALA A 140 1.36 -10.09 3.23
CA ALA A 140 2.75 -9.80 2.87
C ALA A 140 3.48 -11.07 2.40
N ARG A 141 3.28 -12.19 3.09
CA ARG A 141 3.90 -13.48 2.72
C ARG A 141 3.38 -14.01 1.39
N GLU A 142 2.08 -13.87 1.12
CA GLU A 142 1.48 -14.18 -0.18
C GLU A 142 2.09 -13.32 -1.28
N THR A 143 2.16 -12.00 -1.07
CA THR A 143 2.74 -11.05 -2.04
C THR A 143 4.18 -11.38 -2.38
N VAL A 144 5.00 -11.76 -1.39
CA VAL A 144 6.39 -12.20 -1.60
C VAL A 144 6.44 -13.48 -2.44
N ALA A 145 5.65 -14.49 -2.09
CA ALA A 145 5.60 -15.76 -2.84
C ALA A 145 5.15 -15.55 -4.30
N ASP A 146 4.19 -14.67 -4.52
CA ASP A 146 3.70 -14.30 -5.84
C ASP A 146 4.76 -13.52 -6.65
N GLY A 147 5.50 -12.63 -5.99
CA GLY A 147 6.65 -11.93 -6.55
C GLY A 147 7.76 -12.89 -6.99
N GLU A 148 8.12 -13.86 -6.15
CA GLU A 148 9.11 -14.89 -6.46
C GLU A 148 8.67 -15.76 -7.65
N LYS A 149 7.40 -16.16 -7.69
CA LYS A 149 6.84 -16.93 -8.81
C LYS A 149 6.95 -16.16 -10.11
N ARG A 150 6.55 -14.87 -10.12
CA ARG A 150 6.64 -14.01 -11.31
C ARG A 150 8.08 -13.79 -11.74
N ALA A 151 9.00 -13.59 -10.78
CA ALA A 151 10.42 -13.46 -11.07
C ALA A 151 10.98 -14.70 -11.78
N LYS A 152 10.69 -15.90 -11.27
CA LYS A 152 11.12 -17.18 -11.87
C LYS A 152 10.56 -17.40 -13.28
N ILE A 153 9.28 -17.07 -13.50
CA ILE A 153 8.66 -17.17 -14.84
C ILE A 153 9.37 -16.23 -15.81
N LYS A 154 9.59 -14.98 -15.41
CA LYS A 154 10.26 -13.97 -16.25
C LYS A 154 11.71 -14.35 -16.57
N GLU A 155 12.42 -14.96 -15.62
CA GLU A 155 13.76 -15.50 -15.83
C GLU A 155 13.76 -16.64 -16.87
N ALA A 156 12.84 -17.59 -16.74
CA ALA A 156 12.71 -18.71 -17.68
C ALA A 156 12.31 -18.23 -19.10
N GLU A 157 11.38 -17.28 -19.19
CA GLU A 157 10.99 -16.64 -20.45
C GLU A 157 12.16 -15.89 -21.09
N GLY A 158 12.91 -15.12 -20.29
CA GLY A 158 14.11 -14.42 -20.73
C GLY A 158 15.18 -15.38 -21.26
N TYR A 159 15.41 -16.50 -20.58
CA TYR A 159 16.34 -17.53 -21.04
C TYR A 159 15.92 -18.17 -22.36
N ARG A 160 14.62 -18.51 -22.50
CA ARG A 160 14.06 -19.04 -23.75
C ARG A 160 14.25 -18.05 -24.89
N GLN A 161 13.90 -16.79 -24.67
CA GLN A 161 14.00 -15.74 -25.67
C GLN A 161 15.46 -15.47 -26.08
N ALA A 162 16.38 -15.45 -25.12
CA ALA A 162 17.81 -15.30 -25.38
C ALA A 162 18.35 -16.43 -26.27
N LYS A 163 17.97 -17.68 -26.02
CA LYS A 163 18.35 -18.82 -26.87
C LYS A 163 17.83 -18.70 -28.29
N ILE A 164 16.58 -18.28 -28.46
CA ILE A 164 15.96 -18.08 -29.78
C ILE A 164 16.71 -16.98 -30.54
N LEU A 165 16.93 -15.84 -29.91
CA LEU A 165 17.65 -14.71 -30.51
C LEU A 165 19.09 -15.09 -30.89
N HIS A 166 19.78 -15.88 -30.07
CA HIS A 166 21.09 -16.40 -30.41
C HIS A 166 21.05 -17.30 -31.64
N ALA A 167 20.14 -18.28 -31.68
CA ALA A 167 20.00 -19.18 -32.83
C ALA A 167 19.61 -18.44 -34.12
N GLU A 168 18.73 -17.45 -34.03
CA GLU A 168 18.36 -16.58 -35.16
C GLU A 168 19.55 -15.74 -35.64
N GLY A 169 20.33 -15.19 -34.72
CA GLY A 169 21.55 -14.45 -35.03
C GLY A 169 22.60 -15.31 -35.74
N ASP A 170 22.83 -16.53 -35.24
CA ASP A 170 23.75 -17.49 -35.85
C ASP A 170 23.28 -17.90 -37.27
N ALA A 171 21.98 -18.19 -37.42
CA ALA A 171 21.40 -18.53 -38.72
C ALA A 171 21.53 -17.37 -39.71
N ALA A 172 21.25 -16.13 -39.29
CA ALA A 172 21.41 -14.94 -40.12
C ALA A 172 22.87 -14.70 -40.51
N ALA A 173 23.82 -14.89 -39.58
CA ALA A 173 25.24 -14.79 -39.86
C ALA A 173 25.71 -15.83 -40.90
N ILE A 174 25.31 -17.09 -40.74
CA ILE A 174 25.59 -18.17 -41.71
C ILE A 174 24.99 -17.82 -43.08
N LYS A 175 23.75 -17.30 -43.11
CA LYS A 175 23.10 -16.92 -44.35
C LYS A 175 23.86 -15.80 -45.06
N LEU A 176 24.27 -14.76 -44.32
CA LEU A 176 25.03 -13.64 -44.87
C LEU A 176 26.40 -14.05 -45.39
N VAL A 177 27.09 -14.96 -44.70
CA VAL A 177 28.36 -15.55 -45.18
C VAL A 177 28.15 -16.36 -46.45
N ASN A 178 27.08 -17.16 -46.54
CA ASN A 178 26.76 -17.91 -47.76
C ASN A 178 26.39 -17.00 -48.93
N GLU A 179 25.55 -15.99 -48.71
CA GLU A 179 25.19 -15.01 -49.75
C GLU A 179 26.42 -14.24 -50.24
N ALA A 180 27.30 -13.81 -49.33
CA ALA A 180 28.58 -13.21 -49.69
C ALA A 180 29.47 -14.20 -50.45
N ALA A 181 29.48 -15.48 -50.06
CA ALA A 181 30.27 -16.48 -50.75
C ALA A 181 29.79 -16.73 -52.18
N ASP A 182 28.48 -16.82 -52.40
CA ASP A 182 27.89 -17.01 -53.74
C ASP A 182 28.15 -15.82 -54.66
N GLN A 183 28.17 -14.59 -54.13
CA GLN A 183 28.43 -13.39 -54.92
C GLN A 183 29.91 -13.17 -55.25
N TYR A 184 30.82 -13.40 -54.29
CA TYR A 184 32.24 -13.07 -54.45
C TYR A 184 33.12 -14.27 -54.82
N PHE A 185 32.72 -15.51 -54.50
CA PHE A 185 33.43 -16.72 -54.91
C PHE A 185 32.67 -17.37 -56.08
N VAL A 186 32.97 -16.96 -57.31
CA VAL A 186 32.47 -17.61 -58.53
C VAL A 186 33.65 -18.24 -59.28
N GLY A 187 33.54 -19.52 -59.67
CA GLY A 187 34.59 -20.24 -60.39
C GLY A 187 35.67 -20.88 -59.50
N ASN A 188 36.95 -20.71 -59.83
CA ASN A 188 38.08 -21.43 -59.23
C ASN A 188 38.24 -21.24 -57.71
N ALA A 189 37.70 -20.16 -57.13
CA ALA A 189 37.79 -19.90 -55.70
C ALA A 189 36.91 -20.84 -54.84
N GLN A 190 35.75 -21.30 -55.36
CA GLN A 190 34.94 -22.31 -54.67
C GLN A 190 35.64 -23.68 -54.68
N LEU A 191 36.32 -24.00 -55.78
CA LEU A 191 37.12 -25.21 -55.89
C LEU A 191 38.29 -25.18 -54.90
N LEU A 192 39.00 -24.05 -54.80
CA LEU A 192 40.08 -23.85 -53.83
C LEU A 192 39.57 -23.99 -52.40
N ARG A 193 38.46 -23.33 -52.03
CA ARG A 193 37.88 -23.42 -50.68
C ARG A 193 37.42 -24.84 -50.34
N LYS A 194 36.88 -25.58 -51.32
CA LYS A 194 36.55 -27.01 -51.18
C LYS A 194 37.80 -27.85 -50.99
N LEU A 195 38.87 -27.60 -51.75
CA LEU A 195 40.15 -28.28 -51.62
C LEU A 195 40.82 -27.98 -50.27
N GLU A 196 40.79 -26.75 -49.77
CA GLU A 196 41.28 -26.36 -48.45
C GLU A 196 40.46 -26.99 -47.31
N ALA A 197 39.13 -27.01 -47.42
CA ALA A 197 38.27 -27.68 -46.46
C ALA A 197 38.51 -29.20 -46.44
N LEU A 198 38.77 -29.79 -47.61
CA LEU A 198 39.13 -31.19 -47.76
C LEU A 198 40.53 -31.45 -47.16
N GLU A 199 41.52 -30.60 -47.43
CA GLU A 199 42.86 -30.66 -46.83
C GLU A 199 42.82 -30.57 -45.31
N SER A 200 42.12 -29.60 -44.73
CA SER A 200 41.97 -29.45 -43.27
C SER A 200 41.24 -30.65 -42.64
N SER A 201 40.23 -31.19 -43.33
CA SER A 201 39.51 -32.40 -42.91
C SER A 201 40.36 -33.66 -42.98
N LEU A 202 41.26 -33.78 -43.97
CA LEU A 202 42.24 -34.86 -44.06
C LEU A 202 43.42 -34.71 -43.08
N ALA A 203 43.87 -33.49 -42.81
CA ALA A 203 44.99 -33.22 -41.93
C ALA A 203 44.69 -33.56 -40.46
N ASN A 204 43.43 -33.39 -40.04
CA ASN A 204 43.02 -33.61 -38.65
C ASN A 204 42.27 -34.94 -38.40
N ASN A 205 42.13 -35.83 -39.40
CA ASN A 205 41.46 -37.13 -39.24
C ASN A 205 42.35 -38.31 -39.64
N ALA A 206 42.43 -39.33 -38.78
CA ALA A 206 43.27 -40.51 -38.99
C ALA A 206 42.63 -41.64 -39.83
N LYS A 207 41.36 -41.53 -40.24
CA LYS A 207 40.66 -42.58 -41.01
C LYS A 207 39.73 -41.98 -42.06
N ILE A 208 40.01 -42.29 -43.33
CA ILE A 208 39.27 -41.81 -44.50
C ILE A 208 38.53 -42.99 -45.12
N VAL A 209 37.21 -42.84 -45.35
CA VAL A 209 36.38 -43.86 -46.00
C VAL A 209 36.02 -43.36 -47.39
N ILE A 210 36.57 -44.01 -48.42
CA ILE A 210 36.32 -43.68 -49.82
C ILE A 210 35.25 -44.65 -50.35
N PRO A 211 34.05 -44.18 -50.71
CA PRO A 211 33.03 -45.03 -51.34
C PRO A 211 33.50 -45.47 -52.72
N THR A 212 33.42 -46.77 -53.00
CA THR A 212 33.67 -47.38 -54.31
C THR A 212 32.62 -46.89 -55.31
N GLY A 213 32.94 -45.81 -56.03
CA GLY A 213 32.04 -45.20 -57.03
C GLY A 213 32.27 -43.72 -57.29
N SER A 214 33.16 -43.04 -56.55
CA SER A 214 33.55 -41.67 -56.88
C SER A 214 34.67 -41.66 -57.93
N GLU A 215 34.44 -40.96 -59.05
CA GLU A 215 35.48 -40.72 -60.05
C GLU A 215 36.56 -39.81 -59.45
N LEU A 216 37.74 -40.38 -59.22
CA LEU A 216 38.95 -39.61 -58.92
C LEU A 216 39.30 -38.80 -60.17
N VAL A 217 39.10 -37.48 -60.14
CA VAL A 217 39.65 -36.57 -61.14
C VAL A 217 41.17 -36.63 -60.98
N ASN A 218 41.82 -37.43 -61.84
CA ASN A 218 43.22 -37.78 -61.72
C ASN A 218 44.08 -36.67 -62.35
N ILE A 219 44.35 -35.61 -61.58
CA ILE A 219 45.05 -34.40 -62.07
C ILE A 219 46.58 -34.61 -62.21
N ILE A 220 47.10 -35.78 -61.82
CA ILE A 220 48.57 -36.03 -61.76
C ILE A 220 49.09 -36.71 -63.04
N GLY A 221 48.22 -37.20 -63.93
CA GLY A 221 48.61 -37.97 -65.12
C GLY A 221 49.05 -37.17 -66.35
N GLU A 222 48.72 -35.88 -66.47
CA GLU A 222 49.01 -35.10 -67.70
C GLU A 222 50.38 -34.37 -67.68
N MET A 223 51.07 -34.28 -66.54
CA MET A 223 52.42 -33.66 -66.48
C MET A 223 53.59 -34.66 -66.55
N ALA A 224 53.35 -35.96 -66.39
CA ALA A 224 54.38 -36.98 -66.48
C ALA A 224 53.97 -38.00 -67.56
N GLY A 225 54.30 -37.70 -68.81
CA GLY A 225 53.95 -38.47 -70.00
C GLY A 225 54.50 -39.89 -70.00
N VAL A 226 53.87 -40.80 -69.25
CA VAL A 226 54.18 -42.23 -69.29
C VAL A 226 52.87 -43.02 -69.33
N VAL A 227 52.63 -43.63 -70.49
CA VAL A 227 51.48 -44.50 -70.77
C VAL A 227 51.58 -45.79 -69.93
N PRO A 228 50.56 -46.18 -69.16
CA PRO A 228 50.60 -47.43 -68.44
C PRO A 228 50.32 -48.62 -69.39
N LEU A 229 51.23 -49.59 -69.37
CA LEU A 229 51.12 -50.87 -70.07
C LEU A 229 49.93 -51.68 -69.54
N LYS A 230 49.06 -52.12 -70.46
CA LYS A 230 48.03 -53.13 -70.20
C LYS A 230 48.69 -54.49 -69.96
N VAL A 231 48.48 -55.07 -68.79
CA VAL A 231 48.68 -56.51 -68.58
C VAL A 231 47.33 -57.11 -68.23
N GLY A 232 46.83 -57.98 -69.10
CA GLY A 232 45.59 -58.73 -68.89
C GLY A 232 45.86 -60.09 -68.26
N LYS A 233 45.04 -60.46 -67.28
CA LYS A 233 44.03 -61.52 -67.34
C LYS A 233 43.14 -61.40 -66.11
#